data_AF-A0A926WE38-F1
#
_entry.id   AF-A0A926WE38-F1
#
_cell.length_a   1.000
_cell.length_b   1.000
_cell.length_c   1.000
_cell.angle_alpha   90.00
_cell.angle_beta   90.00
_cell.angle_gamma   90.00
#
_symmetry.space_group_name_H-M   'P 1'
#
loop_
_entity.id
_entity.type
_entity.pdbx_description
1 polymer ?
#
loop_
_entity_poly.entity_id
_entity_poly.type
_entity_poly.pdbx_seq_one_letter_code
_entity_poly.pdbx_strand_id
1 'polypeptide(L)'
;MGKIKQFWREWRTVGITTPSIAGIVIILRFLGLLQSWEWAAFDQYMRLRPAQPQDDRIVIVAIEGADVKYLQQGYIADDVYARLLEKLKARKPRVIGLFGL
;
A
#
# COMPACT_ATOMS: atom_id res chain seq x y z
N MET A 1 6.55 -57.79 -9.75
CA MET A 1 6.77 -56.91 -10.93
C MET A 1 5.81 -55.70 -11.06
N GLY A 2 4.77 -55.50 -10.22
CA GLY A 2 3.76 -54.45 -10.46
C GLY A 2 4.07 -53.01 -10.02
N LYS A 3 4.91 -52.82 -8.98
CA LYS A 3 5.10 -51.50 -8.32
C LYS A 3 5.86 -50.46 -9.18
N ILE A 4 6.82 -50.90 -10.00
CA ILE A 4 7.65 -50.00 -10.84
C ILE A 4 6.85 -49.34 -11.96
N LYS A 5 5.88 -50.06 -12.55
CA LYS A 5 4.98 -49.52 -13.57
C LYS A 5 4.03 -48.46 -13.02
N GLN A 6 3.59 -48.60 -11.77
CA GLN A 6 2.79 -47.59 -11.07
C GLN A 6 3.60 -46.31 -10.81
N PHE A 7 4.83 -46.45 -10.33
CA PHE A 7 5.73 -45.32 -10.06
C PHE A 7 6.03 -44.50 -11.34
N TRP A 8 6.34 -45.17 -12.45
CA TRP A 8 6.50 -44.50 -13.76
C TRP A 8 5.22 -43.83 -14.26
N ARG A 9 4.05 -44.38 -13.93
CA ARG A 9 2.76 -43.80 -14.33
C ARG A 9 2.43 -42.55 -13.51
N GLU A 10 2.69 -42.58 -12.20
CA GLU A 10 2.53 -41.42 -11.31
C GLU A 10 3.47 -40.27 -11.69
N TRP A 11 4.75 -40.56 -11.95
CA TRP A 11 5.71 -39.54 -12.42
C TRP A 11 5.32 -38.94 -13.77
N ARG A 12 4.73 -39.74 -14.67
CA ARG A 12 4.17 -39.23 -15.94
C ARG A 12 2.94 -38.37 -15.72
N THR A 13 2.09 -38.70 -14.76
CA THR A 13 0.94 -37.86 -14.38
C THR A 13 1.43 -36.53 -13.79
N VAL A 14 2.37 -36.56 -12.84
CA VAL A 14 2.97 -35.35 -12.25
C VAL A 14 3.64 -34.48 -13.32
N GLY A 15 4.39 -35.08 -14.25
CA GLY A 15 5.06 -34.37 -15.34
C GLY A 15 4.12 -33.66 -16.32
N ILE A 16 2.85 -34.07 -16.40
CA ILE A 16 1.83 -33.43 -17.25
C ILE A 16 0.99 -32.44 -16.42
N THR A 17 0.63 -32.80 -15.19
CA THR A 17 -0.23 -31.98 -14.34
C THR A 17 0.45 -30.67 -13.93
N THR A 18 1.75 -30.70 -13.59
CA THR A 18 2.50 -29.49 -13.21
C THR A 18 2.52 -28.41 -14.29
N PRO A 19 2.95 -28.68 -15.55
CA PRO A 19 2.93 -27.66 -16.58
C PRO A 19 1.52 -27.24 -16.99
N SER A 20 0.52 -28.13 -16.93
CA SER A 20 -0.87 -27.75 -17.19
C SER A 20 -1.38 -26.72 -16.18
N ILE A 21 -1.17 -26.95 -14.89
CA ILE A 21 -1.56 -26.00 -13.84
C ILE A 21 -0.77 -24.70 -13.99
N ALA A 22 0.54 -24.78 -14.23
CA ALA A 22 1.36 -23.59 -14.47
C ALA A 22 0.84 -22.77 -15.66
N GLY A 23 0.50 -23.42 -16.78
CA GLY A 23 -0.08 -22.78 -17.95
C GLY A 23 -1.42 -22.09 -17.65
N ILE A 24 -2.31 -22.76 -16.92
CA ILE A 24 -3.59 -22.18 -16.49
C ILE A 24 -3.36 -20.94 -15.62
N VAL A 25 -2.46 -21.02 -14.63
CA VAL A 25 -2.14 -19.89 -13.74
C VAL A 25 -1.55 -18.72 -14.53
N ILE A 26 -0.67 -18.99 -15.50
CA ILE A 26 -0.11 -17.94 -16.37
C ILE A 26 -1.23 -17.25 -17.16
N ILE A 27 -2.15 -18.01 -17.78
CA ILE A 27 -3.28 -17.44 -18.52
C ILE A 27 -4.18 -16.59 -17.62
N LEU A 28 -4.54 -17.11 -16.43
CA LEU A 28 -5.34 -16.37 -15.44
C LEU A 28 -4.65 -15.08 -14.99
N ARG A 29 -3.32 -15.08 -14.89
CA ARG A 29 -2.52 -13.90 -14.54
C ARG A 29 -2.55 -12.88 -15.67
N PHE A 30 -2.44 -13.31 -16.93
CA PHE A 30 -2.58 -12.43 -18.09
C PHE A 30 -3.98 -11.83 -18.22
N LEU A 31 -5.02 -12.57 -17.82
CA LEU A 31 -6.40 -12.09 -17.77
C LEU A 31 -6.67 -11.15 -16.58
N GLY A 32 -5.71 -10.96 -15.66
CA GLY A 32 -5.86 -10.10 -14.49
C GLY A 32 -6.77 -10.64 -13.39
N LEU A 33 -7.23 -11.89 -13.47
CA LEU A 33 -8.15 -12.48 -12.49
C LEU A 33 -7.48 -12.73 -11.12
N LEU A 34 -6.18 -13.06 -11.14
CA LEU A 34 -5.37 -13.19 -9.93
C LEU A 34 -5.11 -11.83 -9.27
N GLN A 35 -5.04 -10.76 -10.06
CA GLN A 35 -4.73 -9.41 -9.56
C GLN A 35 -5.80 -8.90 -8.59
N SER A 36 -7.09 -9.14 -8.86
CA SER A 36 -8.17 -8.76 -7.93
C SER A 36 -8.08 -9.50 -6.60
N TRP A 37 -7.70 -10.78 -6.63
CA TRP A 37 -7.49 -11.57 -5.42
C TRP A 37 -6.25 -11.14 -4.65
N GLU A 38 -5.17 -10.79 -5.35
CA GLU A 38 -3.96 -10.23 -4.74
C GLU A 38 -4.28 -8.92 -4.01
N TRP A 39 -5.07 -8.03 -4.60
CA TRP A 39 -5.49 -6.79 -3.96
C TRP A 39 -6.38 -7.02 -2.74
N ALA A 40 -7.37 -7.92 -2.84
CA ALA A 40 -8.23 -8.25 -1.70
C ALA A 40 -7.43 -8.87 -0.54
N ALA A 41 -6.48 -9.76 -0.84
CA ALA A 41 -5.59 -10.35 0.15
C ALA A 41 -4.68 -9.32 0.80
N PHE A 42 -4.15 -8.38 0.01
CA PHE A 42 -3.32 -7.28 0.51
C PHE A 42 -4.10 -6.33 1.42
N ASP A 43 -5.30 -5.92 1.01
CA ASP A 43 -6.19 -5.08 1.83
C ASP A 43 -6.53 -5.75 3.16
N GLN A 44 -6.84 -7.05 3.13
CA GLN A 44 -7.10 -7.81 4.34
C GLN A 44 -5.87 -7.89 5.25
N TYR A 45 -4.70 -8.12 4.68
CA TYR A 45 -3.45 -8.12 5.44
C TYR A 45 -3.16 -6.76 6.07
N MET A 46 -3.42 -5.66 5.36
CA MET A 46 -3.25 -4.31 5.88
C MET A 46 -4.25 -4.01 7.01
N ARG A 47 -5.50 -4.46 6.89
CA ARG A 47 -6.53 -4.34 7.95
C ARG A 47 -6.20 -5.15 9.20
N LEU A 48 -5.58 -6.31 9.03
CA LEU A 48 -5.17 -7.18 10.13
C LEU A 48 -3.90 -6.69 10.85
N ARG A 49 -3.22 -5.66 10.32
CA ARG A 49 -2.09 -5.08 11.04
C ARG A 49 -2.58 -4.47 12.36
N PRO A 50 -1.90 -4.78 13.48
CA PRO A 50 -2.21 -4.13 14.75
C PRO A 50 -2.01 -2.62 14.60
N ALA A 51 -2.92 -1.85 15.20
CA ALA A 51 -2.82 -0.40 15.22
C ALA A 51 -1.46 0.00 15.80
N GLN A 52 -0.65 0.69 15.00
CA GLN A 52 0.62 1.22 15.48
C GLN A 52 0.32 2.35 16.47
N PRO A 53 1.02 2.41 17.62
CA PRO A 53 0.89 3.53 18.53
C PRO A 53 1.25 4.82 17.78
N GLN A 54 0.50 5.88 18.08
CA GLN A 54 0.77 7.20 17.52
C GLN A 54 2.20 7.60 17.88
N ASP A 55 2.97 7.99 16.87
CA ASP A 55 4.35 8.41 17.07
C ASP A 55 4.38 9.90 17.47
N ASP A 56 4.68 10.17 18.74
CA ASP A 56 4.73 11.54 19.29
C ASP A 56 5.83 12.42 18.65
N ARG A 57 6.71 11.84 17.82
CA ARG A 57 7.81 12.56 17.15
C ARG A 57 7.39 13.23 15.85
N ILE A 58 6.18 12.96 15.35
CA ILE A 58 5.69 13.47 14.07
C ILE A 58 4.44 14.32 14.32
N VAL A 59 4.50 15.58 13.88
CA VAL A 59 3.36 16.51 13.93
C VAL A 59 2.86 16.73 12.51
N ILE A 60 1.59 16.43 12.28
CA ILE A 60 0.89 16.71 11.01
C ILE A 60 0.04 17.95 11.21
N VAL A 61 0.29 18.98 10.40
CA VAL A 61 -0.52 20.20 10.36
C VAL A 61 -1.33 20.16 9.07
N ALA A 62 -2.63 19.86 9.19
CA ALA A 62 -3.56 19.89 8.07
C ALA A 62 -4.19 21.27 7.94
N ILE A 63 -4.34 21.73 6.70
CA ILE A 63 -5.10 22.93 6.35
C ILE A 63 -6.29 22.45 5.54
N GLU A 64 -7.49 22.54 6.10
CA GLU A 64 -8.69 22.04 5.45
C GLU A 64 -9.41 23.16 4.68
N GLY A 65 -10.24 22.77 3.71
CA GLY A 65 -11.03 23.73 2.94
C GLY A 65 -12.03 24.54 3.78
N ALA A 66 -12.38 24.05 4.97
CA ALA A 66 -13.18 24.80 5.94
C ALA A 66 -12.40 25.99 6.54
N ASP A 67 -11.09 25.84 6.76
CA ASP A 67 -10.22 26.90 7.29
C ASP A 67 -10.06 28.04 6.27
N VAL A 68 -9.95 27.69 4.98
CA VAL A 68 -9.86 28.66 3.88
C VAL A 68 -11.17 29.45 3.72
N LYS A 69 -12.33 28.81 3.93
CA LYS A 69 -13.62 29.50 3.93
C LYS A 69 -13.73 30.53 5.06
N TYR A 70 -13.14 30.23 6.22
CA TYR A 70 -13.12 31.16 7.36
C TYR A 70 -12.27 32.40 7.08
N LEU A 71 -11.20 32.26 6.30
CA LEU A 71 -10.31 33.36 5.92
C LEU A 71 -10.91 34.30 4.86
N GLN A 72 -12.09 34.00 4.30
CA GLN A 72 -12.75 34.75 3.21
C GLN A 72 -11.88 34.99 1.97
N GLN A 73 -10.67 34.42 1.93
CA GLN A 73 -9.71 34.44 0.85
C GLN A 73 -9.57 33.01 0.36
N GLY A 74 -9.66 32.80 -0.95
CA GLY A 74 -9.57 31.47 -1.57
C GLY A 74 -8.18 30.81 -1.48
N TYR A 75 -7.25 31.42 -0.74
CA TYR A 75 -5.89 30.96 -0.53
C TYR A 75 -5.37 31.46 0.82
N ILE A 76 -4.36 30.78 1.36
CA ILE A 76 -3.64 31.22 2.56
C ILE A 76 -2.45 32.06 2.11
N ALA A 77 -2.27 33.23 2.72
CA ALA A 77 -1.16 34.12 2.40
C ALA A 77 0.19 33.56 2.88
N ASP A 78 1.26 33.84 2.11
CA ASP A 78 2.62 33.38 2.40
C ASP A 78 3.14 33.80 3.78
N ASP A 79 2.70 34.95 4.30
CA ASP A 79 3.09 35.41 5.64
C ASP A 79 2.55 34.50 6.75
N VAL A 80 1.39 33.87 6.53
CA VAL A 80 0.80 32.90 7.46
C VAL A 80 1.64 31.62 7.46
N TYR A 81 2.06 31.14 6.29
CA TYR A 81 2.97 30.00 6.17
C TYR A 81 4.33 30.28 6.82
N ALA A 82 4.89 31.46 6.62
CA ALA A 82 6.16 31.87 7.22
C ALA A 82 6.07 31.86 8.77
N ARG A 83 5.01 32.44 9.35
CA ARG A 83 4.79 32.43 10.80
C ARG A 83 4.54 31.02 11.34
N LEU A 84 3.82 30.17 10.61
CA LEU A 84 3.62 28.78 10.97
C LEU A 84 4.98 28.05 11.01
N LEU A 85 5.81 28.25 9.99
CA LEU A 85 7.13 27.64 9.90
C LEU A 85 8.05 28.13 11.01
N GLU A 86 8.01 29.40 11.40
CA GLU A 86 8.75 29.93 12.55
C GLU A 86 8.34 29.26 13.87
N LYS A 87 7.03 29.11 14.11
CA LYS A 87 6.51 28.40 15.29
C LYS A 87 6.93 26.94 15.32
N LEU A 88 6.95 26.27 14.17
CA LEU A 88 7.43 24.89 14.05
C LEU A 88 8.95 24.81 14.26
N LYS A 89 9.73 25.71 13.67
CA LYS A 89 11.20 25.80 13.87
C LYS A 89 11.58 26.00 15.33
N ALA A 90 10.79 26.76 16.09
CA ALA A 90 11.01 26.96 17.52
C ALA A 90 10.96 25.65 18.34
N ARG A 91 10.28 24.61 17.83
CA ARG A 91 10.24 23.26 18.43
C ARG A 91 11.39 22.35 18.01
N LYS A 92 12.36 22.84 17.23
CA LYS A 92 13.54 22.11 16.74
C LYS A 92 13.20 20.76 16.06
N PRO A 93 12.30 20.73 15.06
CA PRO A 93 12.01 19.52 14.32
C PRO A 93 13.23 19.06 13.52
N ARG A 94 13.36 17.74 13.31
CA ARG A 94 14.48 17.18 12.53
C ARG A 94 14.32 17.39 11.02
N VAL A 95 13.08 17.33 10.53
CA VAL A 95 12.71 17.50 9.11
C VAL A 95 11.32 18.15 9.08
N ILE A 96 11.09 19.04 8.11
CA ILE A 96 9.78 19.61 7.81
C ILE A 96 9.47 19.26 6.35
N GLY A 97 8.42 18.46 6.13
CA GLY A 97 7.89 18.19 4.80
C GLY A 97 6.73 19.16 4.52
N LEU A 98 6.78 19.85 3.38
CA LEU A 98 5.67 20.65 2.87
C LEU A 98 4.94 19.82 1.83
N PHE A 99 3.66 19.55 2.07
CA PHE A 99 2.81 18.87 1.09
C PHE A 99 2.09 19.93 0.26
N GLY A 100 2.59 20.17 -0.95
CA GLY A 100 2.00 21.10 -1.92
C GLY A 100 2.87 22.33 -2.21
N LEU A 101 3.43 22.33 -3.43
CA LEU A 101 3.47 23.51 -4.30
C LEU A 101 2.31 23.35 -5.28
#